data_AF-A0A1D2AAU4-F1
#
_entry.id   AF-A0A1D2AAU4-F1
#
_cell.length_a   1.000
_cell.length_b   1.000
_cell.length_c   1.000
_cell.angle_alpha   90.00
_cell.angle_beta   90.00
_cell.angle_gamma   90.00
#
_symmetry.space_group_name_H-M   'P 1'
#
loop_
_entity.id
_entity.type
_entity.pdbx_description
1 polymer ?
#
loop_
_entity_poly.entity_id
_entity_poly.type
_entity_poly.pdbx_seq_one_letter_code
_entity_poly.pdbx_strand_id
1 'polypeptide(L)'
;NISRHTAIRVYWYICVQRAACACLVIGQTSSPPVMTDHHPDGLESAIRIFKGLDLSSVPNRCIVQIQVAEKCIRIFRNAASTGPQNLALLRETGVLGALANVLAMRLDTTESYPLATLQLLSMQTFANAAASSPAAVHLCWTLLLEAGLLSALSNFTGPVLDALCYFLFLCCQRWREPHLPKPDVAWIIKKILTLLPQLDHAWDNLPLLIGYAVYESGLAEELLQTSTAELPCTCMILDILCQEAASVPYSEVGTSVATNHLRAMQHLGKLARGIAEKRETLTSDNSLMLVRGVLALGRAIMARDDQGRGLSVHKAPLAEALLQAGFVELLLCLLDMVPAPRKDQAPAGEPAAQHTLDVKTDVLAALANSLYRRKAVQEAVLDSGKLILILTQCQSDHDAPMAREWALLAVRNICEGNLRAQVRVQMKRSHRDWNQCHVAGLYPAYAPCQHPCDLSAERRGELEKGPGIRRVYPSPGRRSDCQRPGTWEESLEGSLLKLLPALLPPATAGSLQLNPARLQCDVARESARSSVRRSRGIC
;
A
#
# COMPACT_ATOMS: atom_id res chain seq x y z
N ASN A 1 -49.77 44.71 21.83
CA ASN A 1 -49.49 45.15 20.44
C ASN A 1 -48.32 44.41 19.81
N ILE A 2 -48.37 43.09 19.79
CA ILE A 2 -47.46 42.29 18.95
C ILE A 2 -48.28 41.95 17.70
N SER A 3 -47.77 42.26 16.51
CA SER A 3 -48.51 42.02 15.27
C SER A 3 -48.92 40.55 15.19
N ARG A 4 -50.08 40.25 14.58
CA ARG A 4 -50.58 38.87 14.41
C ARG A 4 -49.52 37.96 13.78
N HIS A 5 -48.67 38.53 12.91
CA HIS A 5 -47.53 37.85 12.29
C HIS A 5 -46.43 37.48 13.28
N THR A 6 -46.10 38.39 14.20
CA THR A 6 -45.10 38.15 15.24
C THR A 6 -45.61 37.14 16.27
N ALA A 7 -46.91 37.14 16.59
CA ALA A 7 -47.50 36.12 17.45
C ALA A 7 -47.47 34.72 16.83
N ILE A 8 -47.71 34.59 15.51
CA ILE A 8 -47.59 33.33 14.78
C ILE A 8 -46.14 32.84 14.76
N ARG A 9 -45.16 33.74 14.55
CA ARG A 9 -43.73 33.40 14.60
C ARG A 9 -43.29 32.95 15.99
N VAL A 10 -43.75 33.60 17.05
CA VAL A 10 -43.46 33.22 18.45
C VAL A 10 -44.13 31.90 18.79
N TYR A 11 -45.36 31.66 18.37
CA TYR A 11 -46.06 30.39 18.59
C TYR A 11 -45.39 29.25 17.83
N TRP A 12 -45.01 29.46 16.57
CA TRP A 12 -44.23 28.50 15.79
C TRP A 12 -42.87 28.23 16.44
N TYR A 13 -42.17 29.26 16.91
CA TYR A 13 -40.92 29.13 17.66
C TYR A 13 -41.08 28.33 18.96
N ILE A 14 -42.17 28.54 19.71
CA ILE A 14 -42.46 27.78 20.94
C ILE A 14 -42.82 26.32 20.63
N CYS A 15 -43.62 26.07 19.60
CA CYS A 15 -43.96 24.71 19.16
C CYS A 15 -42.74 23.95 18.63
N VAL A 16 -41.89 24.64 17.88
CA VAL A 16 -40.61 24.13 17.40
C VAL A 16 -39.64 23.90 18.55
N GLN A 17 -39.52 24.81 19.51
CA GLN A 17 -38.73 24.61 20.73
C GLN A 17 -39.26 23.44 21.56
N ARG A 18 -40.59 23.27 21.68
CA ARG A 18 -41.19 22.13 22.39
C ARG A 18 -40.98 20.81 21.66
N ALA A 19 -41.11 20.78 20.33
CA ALA A 19 -40.80 19.61 19.51
C ALA A 19 -39.30 19.28 19.54
N ALA A 20 -38.46 20.31 19.51
CA ALA A 20 -37.01 20.19 19.60
C ALA A 20 -36.55 19.82 21.01
N CYS A 21 -37.27 20.20 22.07
CA CYS A 21 -37.07 19.76 23.45
C CYS A 21 -37.52 18.30 23.62
N ALA A 22 -38.64 17.89 23.01
CA ALA A 22 -39.05 16.49 22.97
C ALA A 22 -38.01 15.62 22.24
N CYS A 23 -37.41 16.13 21.16
CA CYS A 23 -36.29 15.47 20.47
C CYS A 23 -34.97 15.54 21.28
N LEU A 24 -34.73 16.60 22.07
CA LEU A 24 -33.54 16.74 22.92
C LEU A 24 -33.54 15.78 24.10
N VAL A 25 -34.70 15.49 24.70
CA VAL A 25 -34.83 14.46 25.76
C VAL A 25 -34.43 13.08 25.24
N ILE A 26 -34.52 12.84 23.93
CA ILE A 26 -34.12 11.58 23.28
C ILE A 26 -32.63 11.61 22.83
N GLY A 27 -32.03 12.79 22.66
CA GLY A 27 -30.70 12.96 22.04
C GLY A 27 -29.55 13.39 22.97
N GLN A 28 -29.78 13.63 24.26
CA GLN A 28 -28.77 14.21 25.18
C GLN A 28 -27.94 13.21 26.01
N THR A 29 -28.05 11.91 25.80
CA THR A 29 -27.14 10.96 26.46
C THR A 29 -25.87 10.78 25.64
N SER A 30 -24.71 11.02 26.26
CA SER A 30 -23.35 10.79 25.71
C SER A 30 -23.01 9.30 25.45
N SER A 31 -24.02 8.46 25.56
CA SER A 31 -24.06 7.04 25.21
C SER A 31 -25.36 6.85 24.43
N PRO A 32 -25.32 6.32 23.19
CA PRO A 32 -26.52 6.26 22.35
C PRO A 32 -27.59 5.46 23.10
N PRO A 33 -28.78 6.03 23.35
CA PRO A 33 -29.89 5.20 23.74
C PRO A 33 -30.14 4.30 22.53
N VAL A 34 -30.00 2.99 22.72
CA VAL A 34 -30.48 2.01 21.77
C VAL A 34 -31.95 2.36 21.56
N MET A 35 -32.28 2.97 20.41
CA MET A 35 -33.66 3.11 19.97
C MET A 35 -34.13 1.69 19.67
N THR A 36 -34.60 1.01 20.71
CA THR A 36 -35.32 -0.24 20.58
C THR A 36 -36.64 0.07 19.88
N ASP A 37 -36.74 -0.21 18.58
CA ASP A 37 -37.90 -0.49 17.72
C ASP A 37 -39.32 0.08 17.99
N HIS A 38 -39.55 1.03 18.91
CA HIS A 38 -40.88 1.19 19.52
C HIS A 38 -41.43 2.62 19.66
N HIS A 39 -40.98 3.59 18.87
CA HIS A 39 -41.83 4.77 18.64
C HIS A 39 -41.79 5.24 17.16
N PRO A 40 -42.54 4.58 16.27
CA PRO A 40 -42.78 5.06 14.90
C PRO A 40 -43.26 6.53 14.87
N ASP A 41 -43.98 6.96 15.91
CA ASP A 41 -44.45 8.33 16.09
C ASP A 41 -43.34 9.39 16.03
N GLY A 42 -42.13 9.05 16.53
CA GLY A 42 -41.00 9.97 16.57
C GLY A 42 -40.42 10.24 15.18
N LEU A 43 -40.26 9.18 14.38
CA LEU A 43 -39.77 9.29 13.00
C LEU A 43 -40.81 9.99 12.11
N GLU A 44 -42.07 9.58 12.17
CA GLU A 44 -43.14 10.22 11.40
C GLU A 44 -43.31 11.71 11.74
N SER A 45 -43.20 12.06 13.02
CA SER A 45 -43.24 13.45 13.46
C SER A 45 -42.05 14.24 12.89
N ALA A 46 -40.84 13.67 12.94
CA ALA A 46 -39.66 14.30 12.36
C ALA A 46 -39.80 14.49 10.84
N ILE A 47 -40.37 13.52 10.12
CA ILE A 47 -40.65 13.63 8.67
C ILE A 47 -41.64 14.76 8.39
N ARG A 48 -42.74 14.83 9.15
CA ARG A 48 -43.76 15.87 8.98
C ARG A 48 -43.21 17.27 9.26
N ILE A 49 -42.40 17.40 10.32
CA ILE A 49 -41.72 18.67 10.65
C ILE A 49 -40.75 19.05 9.53
N PHE A 50 -39.88 18.13 9.10
CA PHE A 50 -38.87 18.40 8.08
C PHE A 50 -39.47 18.84 6.75
N LYS A 51 -40.55 18.18 6.30
CA LYS A 51 -41.28 18.56 5.08
C LYS A 51 -41.94 19.94 5.17
N GLY A 52 -42.25 20.40 6.38
CA GLY A 52 -42.77 21.74 6.62
C GLY A 52 -41.71 22.84 6.65
N LEU A 53 -40.41 22.49 6.56
CA LEU A 53 -39.32 23.46 6.50
C LEU A 53 -39.12 23.92 5.06
N ASP A 54 -39.10 25.24 4.85
CA ASP A 54 -38.62 25.81 3.59
C ASP A 54 -37.09 25.96 3.67
N LEU A 55 -36.37 25.03 3.04
CA LEU A 55 -34.91 25.09 2.90
C LEU A 55 -34.45 25.69 1.55
N SER A 56 -35.40 26.04 0.68
CA SER A 56 -35.14 26.40 -0.72
C SER A 56 -34.79 27.88 -0.94
N SER A 57 -35.16 28.78 -0.03
CA SER A 57 -34.90 30.22 -0.14
C SER A 57 -33.70 30.67 0.71
N VAL A 58 -32.67 31.20 0.03
CA VAL A 58 -31.31 31.44 0.59
C VAL A 58 -31.15 32.66 1.52
N PRO A 59 -31.84 33.83 1.39
CA PRO A 59 -31.45 35.01 2.18
C PRO A 59 -32.04 35.10 3.59
N ASN A 60 -32.99 34.24 3.97
CA ASN A 60 -33.76 34.38 5.22
C ASN A 60 -33.86 33.06 6.00
N ARG A 61 -32.82 32.23 5.96
CA ARG A 61 -32.78 31.02 6.80
C ARG A 61 -32.74 31.47 8.26
N CYS A 62 -33.88 31.37 8.95
CA CYS A 62 -33.86 31.53 10.38
C CYS A 62 -32.99 30.39 10.94
N ILE A 63 -31.93 30.71 11.69
CA ILE A 63 -31.03 29.74 12.37
C ILE A 63 -31.83 28.60 13.02
N VAL A 64 -33.03 28.91 13.52
CA VAL A 64 -33.99 27.96 14.08
C VAL A 64 -34.40 26.87 13.08
N GLN A 65 -34.73 27.18 11.83
CA GLN A 65 -35.08 26.19 10.82
C GLN A 65 -33.91 25.25 10.53
N ILE A 66 -32.68 25.77 10.47
CA ILE A 66 -31.48 24.95 10.28
C ILE A 66 -31.27 24.02 11.48
N GLN A 67 -31.38 24.52 12.70
CA GLN A 67 -31.25 23.70 13.92
C GLN A 67 -32.34 22.61 14.01
N VAL A 68 -33.54 22.89 13.55
CA VAL A 68 -34.63 21.89 13.49
C VAL A 68 -34.35 20.86 12.41
N ALA A 69 -33.95 21.31 11.21
CA ALA A 69 -33.54 20.41 10.14
C ALA A 69 -32.42 19.49 10.61
N GLU A 70 -31.40 20.02 11.27
CA GLU A 70 -30.29 19.25 11.83
C GLU A 70 -30.79 18.12 12.75
N LYS A 71 -31.69 18.44 13.69
CA LYS A 71 -32.28 17.44 14.60
C LYS A 71 -33.09 16.39 13.86
N CYS A 72 -33.91 16.79 12.88
CA CYS A 72 -34.65 15.86 12.03
C CYS A 72 -33.71 14.93 11.26
N ILE A 73 -32.65 15.46 10.64
CA ILE A 73 -31.70 14.66 9.85
C ILE A 73 -30.92 13.71 10.76
N ARG A 74 -30.56 14.10 11.99
CA ARG A 74 -29.96 13.16 12.96
C ARG A 74 -30.89 11.97 13.25
N ILE A 75 -32.19 12.21 13.39
CA ILE A 75 -33.19 11.13 13.55
C ILE A 75 -33.23 10.27 12.29
N PHE A 76 -33.26 10.86 11.09
CA PHE A 76 -33.27 10.11 9.82
C PHE A 76 -32.01 9.26 9.66
N ARG A 77 -30.83 9.80 9.95
CA ARG A 77 -29.55 9.10 9.91
C ARG A 77 -29.55 7.86 10.80
N ASN A 78 -30.03 8.01 12.04
CA ASN A 78 -30.12 6.89 12.98
C ASN A 78 -31.16 5.88 12.51
N ALA A 79 -32.35 6.34 12.08
CA ALA A 79 -33.42 5.48 11.56
C ALA A 79 -32.99 4.68 10.32
N ALA A 80 -32.16 5.27 9.43
CA ALA A 80 -31.61 4.59 8.27
C ALA A 80 -30.68 3.42 8.65
N SER A 81 -30.11 3.43 9.87
CA SER A 81 -29.25 2.34 10.37
C SER A 81 -30.00 1.27 11.18
N THR A 82 -31.22 1.54 11.67
CA THR A 82 -31.88 0.67 12.67
C THR A 82 -32.82 -0.38 12.07
N GLY A 83 -33.16 -0.33 10.78
CA GLY A 83 -33.92 -1.42 10.14
C GLY A 83 -34.60 -1.08 8.83
N PRO A 84 -35.04 -2.10 8.06
CA PRO A 84 -35.59 -1.93 6.71
C PRO A 84 -36.94 -1.19 6.70
N GLN A 85 -37.75 -1.28 7.76
CA GLN A 85 -39.05 -0.59 7.86
C GLN A 85 -38.87 0.93 7.92
N ASN A 86 -37.93 1.41 8.74
CA ASN A 86 -37.62 2.83 8.85
C ASN A 86 -37.07 3.38 7.52
N LEU A 87 -36.22 2.62 6.85
CA LEU A 87 -35.71 3.01 5.54
C LEU A 87 -36.82 3.04 4.47
N ALA A 88 -37.74 2.07 4.49
CA ALA A 88 -38.91 2.08 3.60
C ALA A 88 -39.74 3.34 3.81
N LEU A 89 -39.99 3.73 5.07
CA LEU A 89 -40.71 4.95 5.39
C LEU A 89 -39.98 6.21 4.90
N LEU A 90 -38.66 6.32 5.10
CA LEU A 90 -37.85 7.44 4.59
C LEU A 90 -37.89 7.55 3.06
N ARG A 91 -37.90 6.40 2.38
CA ARG A 91 -38.04 6.31 0.91
C ARG A 91 -39.43 6.74 0.45
N GLU A 92 -40.48 6.13 0.98
CA GLU A 92 -41.87 6.34 0.56
C GLU A 92 -42.35 7.77 0.85
N THR A 93 -41.80 8.38 1.89
CA THR A 93 -42.08 9.78 2.21
C THR A 93 -41.25 10.76 1.37
N GLY A 94 -40.30 10.31 0.55
CA GLY A 94 -39.47 11.19 -0.29
C GLY A 94 -38.43 12.00 0.50
N VAL A 95 -38.14 11.63 1.75
CA VAL A 95 -37.15 12.34 2.59
C VAL A 95 -35.76 12.23 1.98
N LEU A 96 -35.39 11.06 1.45
CA LEU A 96 -34.08 10.88 0.80
C LEU A 96 -33.89 11.84 -0.38
N GLY A 97 -34.92 12.07 -1.20
CA GLY A 97 -34.86 13.07 -2.27
C GLY A 97 -34.67 14.49 -1.75
N ALA A 98 -35.35 14.85 -0.64
CA ALA A 98 -35.14 16.13 0.01
C ALA A 98 -33.72 16.30 0.58
N LEU A 99 -33.12 15.24 1.14
CA LEU A 99 -31.72 15.25 1.60
C LEU A 99 -30.73 15.38 0.44
N ALA A 100 -31.02 14.78 -0.72
CA ALA A 100 -30.21 14.96 -1.92
C ALA A 100 -30.20 16.44 -2.35
N ASN A 101 -31.35 17.12 -2.29
CA ASN A 101 -31.43 18.56 -2.56
C ASN A 101 -30.65 19.40 -1.54
N VAL A 102 -30.59 18.99 -0.26
CA VAL A 102 -29.75 19.66 0.74
C VAL A 102 -28.26 19.55 0.39
N LEU A 103 -27.82 18.39 -0.13
CA LEU A 103 -26.46 18.22 -0.62
C LEU A 103 -26.15 19.12 -1.83
N ALA A 104 -27.12 19.35 -2.70
CA ALA A 104 -26.96 20.20 -3.88
C ALA A 104 -26.87 21.71 -3.57
N MET A 105 -27.21 22.15 -2.35
CA MET A 105 -27.17 23.56 -1.97
C MET A 105 -25.73 24.09 -1.94
N ARG A 106 -25.52 25.32 -2.42
CA ARG A 106 -24.22 26.01 -2.38
C ARG A 106 -23.96 26.65 -1.03
N LEU A 107 -22.71 26.59 -0.57
CA LEU A 107 -22.22 27.34 0.59
C LEU A 107 -21.83 28.75 0.12
N ASP A 108 -22.60 29.77 0.51
CA ASP A 108 -22.17 31.17 0.35
C ASP A 108 -21.23 31.55 1.51
N THR A 109 -20.24 32.40 1.21
CA THR A 109 -19.01 32.63 2.00
C THR A 109 -19.20 33.18 3.43
N THR A 110 -20.40 33.54 3.85
CA THR A 110 -20.64 34.24 5.12
C THR A 110 -21.41 33.44 6.19
N GLU A 111 -22.10 32.35 5.83
CA GLU A 111 -22.86 31.50 6.78
C GLU A 111 -22.69 29.99 6.48
N SER A 112 -21.45 29.56 6.21
CA SER A 112 -21.14 28.21 5.70
C SER A 112 -21.35 27.08 6.72
N TYR A 113 -21.14 27.32 8.02
CA TYR A 113 -21.09 26.24 9.03
C TYR A 113 -22.42 25.48 9.24
N PRO A 114 -23.59 26.15 9.36
CA PRO A 114 -24.84 25.44 9.59
C PRO A 114 -25.27 24.57 8.40
N LEU A 115 -25.06 25.05 7.16
CA LEU A 115 -25.37 24.27 5.96
C LEU A 115 -24.41 23.10 5.78
N ALA A 116 -23.11 23.28 6.03
CA ALA A 116 -22.13 22.19 5.99
C ALA A 116 -22.50 21.05 6.96
N THR A 117 -23.06 21.38 8.14
CA THR A 117 -23.55 20.39 9.09
C THR A 117 -24.75 19.60 8.54
N LEU A 118 -25.71 20.28 7.90
CA LEU A 118 -26.84 19.59 7.25
C LEU A 118 -26.38 18.68 6.11
N GLN A 119 -25.42 19.14 5.29
CA GLN A 119 -24.84 18.34 4.21
C GLN A 119 -24.15 17.10 4.76
N LEU A 120 -23.34 17.25 5.82
CA LEU A 120 -22.66 16.13 6.48
C LEU A 120 -23.65 15.08 6.97
N LEU A 121 -24.66 15.51 7.73
CA LEU A 121 -25.68 14.60 8.26
C LEU A 121 -26.50 13.94 7.15
N SER A 122 -26.76 14.67 6.05
CA SER A 122 -27.42 14.13 4.87
C SER A 122 -26.58 13.03 4.22
N MET A 123 -25.29 13.28 3.97
CA MET A 123 -24.38 12.29 3.39
C MET A 123 -24.23 11.05 4.28
N GLN A 124 -24.14 11.23 5.60
CA GLN A 124 -24.14 10.13 6.56
C GLN A 124 -25.44 9.32 6.53
N THR A 125 -26.60 9.98 6.34
CA THR A 125 -27.89 9.29 6.20
C THR A 125 -27.90 8.40 4.96
N PHE A 126 -27.38 8.89 3.83
CA PHE A 126 -27.21 8.11 2.61
C PHE A 126 -26.26 6.93 2.79
N ALA A 127 -25.13 7.12 3.49
CA ALA A 127 -24.22 6.03 3.80
C ALA A 127 -24.88 4.93 4.65
N ASN A 128 -25.62 5.30 5.70
CA ASN A 128 -26.38 4.35 6.52
C ASN A 128 -27.46 3.62 5.71
N ALA A 129 -28.19 4.35 4.87
CA ALA A 129 -29.17 3.76 3.97
C ALA A 129 -28.54 2.75 2.99
N ALA A 130 -27.40 3.11 2.38
CA ALA A 130 -26.65 2.24 1.47
C ALA A 130 -26.10 0.98 2.16
N ALA A 131 -25.71 1.07 3.42
CA ALA A 131 -25.22 -0.07 4.19
C ALA A 131 -26.30 -1.15 4.42
N SER A 132 -27.58 -0.77 4.41
CA SER A 132 -28.69 -1.66 4.76
C SER A 132 -28.98 -2.75 3.72
N SER A 133 -28.89 -2.45 2.42
CA SER A 133 -29.24 -3.39 1.34
C SER A 133 -28.71 -2.94 -0.03
N PRO A 134 -28.46 -3.87 -0.98
CA PRO A 134 -28.05 -3.54 -2.34
C PRO A 134 -29.06 -2.65 -3.09
N ALA A 135 -30.36 -2.90 -2.93
CA ALA A 135 -31.40 -2.08 -3.54
C ALA A 135 -31.38 -0.62 -3.05
N ALA A 136 -31.02 -0.41 -1.77
CA ALA A 136 -30.87 0.93 -1.22
C ALA A 136 -29.66 1.67 -1.81
N VAL A 137 -28.55 0.99 -2.11
CA VAL A 137 -27.39 1.60 -2.80
C VAL A 137 -27.82 2.21 -4.13
N HIS A 138 -28.53 1.44 -4.97
CA HIS A 138 -28.95 1.93 -6.28
C HIS A 138 -29.87 3.15 -6.17
N LEU A 139 -30.86 3.08 -5.29
CA LEU A 139 -31.78 4.20 -5.04
C LEU A 139 -31.02 5.46 -4.57
N CYS A 140 -30.14 5.31 -3.57
CA CYS A 140 -29.36 6.43 -3.04
C CYS A 140 -28.51 7.06 -4.14
N TRP A 141 -27.86 6.23 -4.95
CA TRP A 141 -27.04 6.68 -6.07
C TRP A 141 -27.84 7.51 -7.09
N THR A 142 -28.99 6.99 -7.52
CA THR A 142 -29.89 7.67 -8.48
C THR A 142 -30.33 9.03 -7.94
N LEU A 143 -30.80 9.09 -6.69
CA LEU A 143 -31.25 10.33 -6.08
C LEU A 143 -30.13 11.38 -5.97
N LEU A 144 -28.91 10.96 -5.62
CA LEU A 144 -27.76 11.87 -5.54
C LEU A 144 -27.36 12.41 -6.91
N LEU A 145 -27.36 11.57 -7.95
CA LEU A 145 -27.08 12.02 -9.31
C LEU A 145 -28.13 12.98 -9.83
N GLU A 146 -29.42 12.67 -9.65
CA GLU A 146 -30.54 13.54 -10.06
C GLU A 146 -30.49 14.90 -9.36
N ALA A 147 -30.06 14.95 -8.09
CA ALA A 147 -29.87 16.19 -7.36
C ALA A 147 -28.60 16.98 -7.78
N GLY A 148 -27.73 16.41 -8.62
CA GLY A 148 -26.53 17.09 -9.10
C GLY A 148 -25.31 16.96 -8.19
N LEU A 149 -25.12 15.79 -7.53
CA LEU A 149 -23.95 15.48 -6.71
C LEU A 149 -22.62 15.91 -7.35
N LEU A 150 -22.43 15.60 -8.64
CA LEU A 150 -21.18 15.89 -9.35
C LEU A 150 -20.88 17.39 -9.40
N SER A 151 -21.91 18.22 -9.59
CA SER A 151 -21.80 19.68 -9.58
C SER A 151 -21.57 20.24 -8.17
N ALA A 152 -21.98 19.50 -7.14
CA ALA A 152 -21.87 19.91 -5.75
C ALA A 152 -20.51 19.59 -5.11
N LEU A 153 -19.72 18.65 -5.67
CA LEU A 153 -18.44 18.17 -5.08
C LEU A 153 -17.49 19.30 -4.67
N SER A 154 -17.31 20.31 -5.53
CA SER A 154 -16.41 21.44 -5.25
C SER A 154 -16.89 22.35 -4.11
N ASN A 155 -18.14 22.22 -3.68
CA ASN A 155 -18.72 22.99 -2.58
C ASN A 155 -18.69 22.23 -1.25
N PHE A 156 -18.25 20.97 -1.24
CA PHE A 156 -18.24 20.17 -0.02
C PHE A 156 -17.03 20.48 0.85
N THR A 157 -17.26 20.47 2.16
CA THR A 157 -16.20 20.51 3.15
C THR A 157 -15.53 19.13 3.29
N GLY A 158 -14.32 19.10 3.88
CA GLY A 158 -13.61 17.85 4.16
C GLY A 158 -14.48 16.76 4.81
N PRO A 159 -15.20 17.05 5.92
CA PRO A 159 -16.08 16.07 6.56
C PRO A 159 -17.18 15.50 5.66
N VAL A 160 -17.75 16.33 4.77
CA VAL A 160 -18.79 15.88 3.83
C VAL A 160 -18.18 14.95 2.78
N LEU A 161 -16.99 15.30 2.26
CA LEU A 161 -16.27 14.46 1.31
C LEU A 161 -15.78 13.14 1.92
N ASP A 162 -15.36 13.14 3.18
CA ASP A 162 -14.98 11.91 3.88
C ASP A 162 -16.21 10.99 4.11
N ALA A 163 -17.36 11.55 4.50
CA ALA A 163 -18.62 10.80 4.56
C ALA A 163 -19.05 10.27 3.16
N LEU A 164 -18.80 11.04 2.09
CA LEU A 164 -19.01 10.59 0.72
C LEU A 164 -18.05 9.44 0.36
N CYS A 165 -16.80 9.45 0.84
CA CYS A 165 -15.86 8.35 0.62
C CYS A 165 -16.39 7.04 1.21
N TYR A 166 -16.97 7.09 2.42
CA TYR A 166 -17.61 5.91 3.03
C TYR A 166 -18.82 5.41 2.22
N PHE A 167 -19.66 6.33 1.73
CA PHE A 167 -20.77 5.97 0.85
C PHE A 167 -20.27 5.31 -0.45
N LEU A 168 -19.27 5.88 -1.12
CA LEU A 168 -18.66 5.32 -2.32
C LEU A 168 -18.06 3.94 -2.07
N PHE A 169 -17.45 3.74 -0.91
CA PHE A 169 -16.91 2.43 -0.51
C PHE A 169 -18.03 1.38 -0.44
N LEU A 170 -19.16 1.71 0.21
CA LEU A 170 -20.33 0.83 0.26
C LEU A 170 -20.88 0.54 -1.14
N CYS A 171 -20.88 1.54 -2.04
CA CYS A 171 -21.26 1.31 -3.43
C CYS A 171 -20.29 0.33 -4.14
N CYS A 172 -18.98 0.54 -3.98
CA CYS A 172 -17.95 -0.36 -4.51
C CYS A 172 -18.11 -1.80 -4.01
N GLN A 173 -18.49 -1.99 -2.75
CA GLN A 173 -18.74 -3.32 -2.20
C GLN A 173 -19.88 -4.07 -2.91
N ARG A 174 -20.85 -3.34 -3.45
CA ARG A 174 -22.07 -3.91 -4.04
C ARG A 174 -22.06 -3.93 -5.58
N TRP A 175 -21.16 -3.21 -6.25
CA TRP A 175 -21.02 -3.18 -7.73
C TRP A 175 -20.55 -4.48 -8.39
N ARG A 176 -20.35 -5.56 -7.63
CA ARG A 176 -20.18 -6.91 -8.20
C ARG A 176 -21.48 -7.42 -8.85
N GLU A 177 -22.60 -6.75 -8.61
CA GLU A 177 -23.89 -7.08 -9.20
C GLU A 177 -24.02 -6.48 -10.63
N PRO A 178 -24.26 -7.31 -11.67
CA PRO A 178 -24.15 -6.93 -13.09
C PRO A 178 -25.17 -5.90 -13.60
N HIS A 179 -26.12 -5.48 -12.75
CA HIS A 179 -27.26 -4.64 -13.10
C HIS A 179 -27.18 -3.23 -12.50
N LEU A 180 -26.19 -2.94 -11.65
CA LEU A 180 -25.95 -1.56 -11.25
C LEU A 180 -25.14 -0.84 -12.35
N PRO A 181 -25.56 0.36 -12.79
CA PRO A 181 -24.73 1.18 -13.66
C PRO A 181 -23.40 1.42 -12.97
N LYS A 182 -22.29 1.09 -13.64
CA LYS A 182 -20.94 1.48 -13.21
C LYS A 182 -20.84 2.98 -13.40
N PRO A 183 -20.99 3.79 -12.35
CA PRO A 183 -20.86 5.22 -12.50
C PRO A 183 -19.39 5.55 -12.73
N ASP A 184 -19.10 6.80 -13.11
CA ASP A 184 -17.75 7.36 -13.18
C ASP A 184 -17.13 7.53 -11.77
N VAL A 185 -17.08 6.45 -10.99
CA VAL A 185 -16.61 6.42 -9.60
C VAL A 185 -15.14 6.73 -9.55
N ALA A 186 -14.37 6.22 -10.51
CA ALA A 186 -12.97 6.58 -10.63
C ALA A 186 -12.82 8.08 -10.89
N TRP A 187 -13.69 8.68 -11.71
CA TRP A 187 -13.71 10.13 -11.91
C TRP A 187 -14.06 10.87 -10.62
N ILE A 188 -15.07 10.42 -9.86
CA ILE A 188 -15.43 11.03 -8.57
C ILE A 188 -14.26 10.93 -7.59
N ILE A 189 -13.63 9.77 -7.46
CA ILE A 189 -12.45 9.57 -6.62
C ILE A 189 -11.33 10.52 -7.05
N LYS A 190 -10.98 10.56 -8.34
CA LYS A 190 -9.98 11.49 -8.87
C LYS A 190 -10.37 12.95 -8.56
N LYS A 191 -11.63 13.31 -8.71
CA LYS A 191 -12.12 14.66 -8.38
C LYS A 191 -11.94 14.97 -6.89
N ILE A 192 -12.26 14.03 -5.98
CA ILE A 192 -12.01 14.19 -4.54
C ILE A 192 -10.52 14.39 -4.29
N LEU A 193 -9.66 13.57 -4.90
CA LEU A 193 -8.19 13.69 -4.78
C LEU A 193 -7.70 15.08 -5.21
N THR A 194 -8.27 15.69 -6.27
CA THR A 194 -7.90 17.07 -6.66
C THR A 194 -8.29 18.14 -5.64
N LEU A 195 -9.24 17.87 -4.76
CA LEU A 195 -9.71 18.81 -3.75
C LEU A 195 -8.93 18.69 -2.43
N LEU A 196 -8.29 17.55 -2.16
CA LEU A 196 -7.58 17.29 -0.89
C LEU A 196 -6.57 18.38 -0.49
N PRO A 197 -5.71 18.90 -1.38
CA PRO A 197 -4.69 19.87 -0.97
C PRO A 197 -5.28 21.18 -0.41
N GLN A 198 -6.56 21.42 -0.65
CA GLN A 198 -7.27 22.64 -0.24
C GLN A 198 -8.02 22.45 1.10
N LEU A 199 -8.03 21.23 1.65
CA LEU A 199 -8.87 20.84 2.76
C LEU A 199 -8.03 20.39 3.95
N ASP A 200 -8.15 21.11 5.06
CA ASP A 200 -7.58 20.72 6.34
C ASP A 200 -8.54 19.76 7.07
N HIS A 201 -8.43 18.46 6.73
CA HIS A 201 -9.28 17.41 7.29
C HIS A 201 -8.52 16.08 7.41
N ALA A 202 -8.81 15.32 8.46
CA ALA A 202 -8.35 13.95 8.61
C ALA A 202 -9.26 13.02 7.79
N TRP A 203 -8.67 12.19 6.93
CA TRP A 203 -9.41 11.36 5.98
C TRP A 203 -9.44 9.91 6.45
N ASP A 204 -10.43 9.56 7.27
CA ASP A 204 -10.57 8.22 7.83
C ASP A 204 -11.11 7.22 6.80
N ASN A 205 -12.00 7.68 5.90
CA ASN A 205 -12.71 6.81 4.96
C ASN A 205 -12.08 6.77 3.57
N LEU A 206 -11.22 7.74 3.23
CA LEU A 206 -10.52 7.74 1.94
C LEU A 206 -9.57 6.55 1.77
N PRO A 207 -8.71 6.17 2.75
CA PRO A 207 -7.87 4.99 2.64
C PRO A 207 -8.69 3.71 2.40
N LEU A 208 -9.79 3.55 3.14
CA LEU A 208 -10.72 2.43 2.99
C LEU A 208 -11.31 2.38 1.57
N LEU A 209 -11.74 3.51 1.03
CA LEU A 209 -12.25 3.61 -0.34
C LEU A 209 -11.18 3.26 -1.37
N ILE A 210 -9.99 3.86 -1.29
CA ILE A 210 -8.91 3.64 -2.25
C ILE A 210 -8.43 2.18 -2.21
N GLY A 211 -8.21 1.64 -1.01
CA GLY A 211 -7.85 0.24 -0.81
C GLY A 211 -8.88 -0.68 -1.45
N TYR A 212 -10.17 -0.50 -1.17
CA TYR A 212 -11.21 -1.33 -1.78
C TYR A 212 -11.37 -1.10 -3.29
N ALA A 213 -11.24 0.14 -3.77
CA ALA A 213 -11.42 0.45 -5.18
C ALA A 213 -10.29 -0.13 -6.06
N VAL A 214 -9.05 0.02 -5.59
CA VAL A 214 -7.87 -0.53 -6.27
C VAL A 214 -7.83 -2.04 -6.10
N TYR A 215 -8.05 -2.54 -4.88
CA TYR A 215 -7.95 -3.96 -4.65
C TYR A 215 -9.22 -4.68 -5.13
N GLU A 216 -10.36 -4.48 -4.49
CA GLU A 216 -11.50 -5.39 -4.60
C GLU A 216 -12.52 -5.07 -5.71
N SER A 217 -12.60 -3.81 -6.19
CA SER A 217 -13.65 -3.39 -7.14
C SER A 217 -13.24 -3.43 -8.61
N GLY A 218 -11.96 -3.74 -8.91
CA GLY A 218 -11.44 -3.76 -10.28
C GLY A 218 -11.29 -2.39 -10.93
N LEU A 219 -11.30 -1.30 -10.14
CA LEU A 219 -11.10 0.06 -10.64
C LEU A 219 -9.61 0.46 -10.72
N ALA A 220 -8.68 -0.44 -10.41
CA ALA A 220 -7.25 -0.18 -10.41
C ALA A 220 -6.77 0.44 -11.73
N GLU A 221 -7.13 -0.14 -12.88
CA GLU A 221 -6.69 0.36 -14.18
C GLU A 221 -7.20 1.78 -14.44
N GLU A 222 -8.47 2.07 -14.14
CA GLU A 222 -9.10 3.38 -14.37
C GLU A 222 -8.56 4.47 -13.42
N LEU A 223 -8.36 4.12 -12.15
CA LEU A 223 -7.81 5.01 -11.12
C LEU A 223 -6.33 5.32 -11.36
N LEU A 224 -5.56 4.32 -11.80
CA LEU A 224 -4.13 4.43 -12.06
C LEU A 224 -3.82 4.75 -13.52
N GLN A 225 -4.82 4.92 -14.38
CA GLN A 225 -4.63 5.46 -15.72
C GLN A 225 -4.23 6.93 -15.58
N THR A 226 -2.99 7.23 -15.97
CA THR A 226 -2.37 8.54 -15.84
C THR A 226 -2.19 9.20 -17.20
N SER A 227 -2.87 10.33 -17.40
CA SER A 227 -2.30 11.44 -18.17
C SER A 227 -1.33 12.26 -17.30
N THR A 228 -0.52 13.13 -17.90
CA THR A 228 0.39 14.02 -17.15
C THR A 228 -0.34 14.92 -16.16
N ALA A 229 -1.58 15.31 -16.46
CA ALA A 229 -2.43 16.13 -15.59
C ALA A 229 -2.97 15.37 -14.37
N GLU A 230 -3.03 14.04 -14.42
CA GLU A 230 -3.60 13.20 -13.35
C GLU A 230 -2.54 12.62 -12.41
N LEU A 231 -1.26 12.87 -12.68
CA LEU A 231 -0.16 12.31 -11.92
C LEU A 231 -0.18 12.62 -10.42
N PRO A 232 -0.56 13.83 -9.97
CA PRO A 232 -0.70 14.11 -8.53
C PRO A 232 -1.71 13.19 -7.85
N CYS A 233 -2.84 12.89 -8.50
CA CYS A 233 -3.86 11.98 -7.96
C CYS A 233 -3.30 10.57 -7.83
N THR A 234 -2.55 10.10 -8.83
CA THR A 234 -1.92 8.78 -8.79
C THR A 234 -0.86 8.68 -7.70
N CYS A 235 -0.08 9.74 -7.45
CA CYS A 235 0.86 9.76 -6.34
C CYS A 235 0.15 9.66 -4.98
N MET A 236 -0.95 10.41 -4.79
CA MET A 236 -1.76 10.29 -3.56
C MET A 236 -2.33 8.89 -3.37
N ILE A 237 -2.84 8.27 -4.45
CA ILE A 237 -3.29 6.88 -4.41
C ILE A 237 -2.15 5.96 -3.98
N LEU A 238 -0.95 6.11 -4.56
CA LEU A 238 0.21 5.30 -4.20
C LEU A 238 0.61 5.47 -2.73
N ASP A 239 0.61 6.68 -2.21
CA ASP A 239 0.94 6.95 -0.80
C ASP A 239 -0.05 6.26 0.14
N ILE A 240 -1.35 6.34 -0.17
CA ILE A 240 -2.41 5.65 0.57
C ILE A 240 -2.20 4.13 0.53
N LEU A 241 -1.97 3.58 -0.68
CA LEU A 241 -1.74 2.14 -0.84
C LEU A 241 -0.46 1.69 -0.13
N CYS A 242 0.58 2.53 -0.05
CA CYS A 242 1.80 2.23 0.70
C CYS A 242 1.54 2.17 2.21
N GLN A 243 0.73 3.08 2.75
CA GLN A 243 0.35 3.09 4.16
C GLN A 243 -0.53 1.89 4.52
N GLU A 244 -1.49 1.54 3.67
CA GLU A 244 -2.27 0.29 3.76
C GLU A 244 -1.35 -0.94 3.68
N ALA A 245 -0.38 -0.92 2.75
CA ALA A 245 0.61 -1.98 2.61
C ALA A 245 1.51 -2.13 3.86
N ALA A 246 1.69 -1.07 4.65
CA ALA A 246 2.46 -1.13 5.88
C ALA A 246 1.63 -1.57 7.11
N SER A 247 0.31 -1.33 7.11
CA SER A 247 -0.54 -1.44 8.30
C SER A 247 -1.31 -2.76 8.44
N VAL A 248 -1.66 -3.45 7.35
CA VAL A 248 -2.48 -4.67 7.42
C VAL A 248 -1.72 -5.87 8.04
N PRO A 249 -2.22 -6.48 9.15
CA PRO A 249 -1.59 -7.65 9.79
C PRO A 249 -1.62 -8.91 8.91
N TYR A 250 -0.58 -9.74 9.04
CA TYR A 250 -0.33 -10.96 8.26
C TYR A 250 -1.46 -12.00 8.27
N SER A 251 -2.28 -12.07 9.32
CA SER A 251 -3.27 -13.14 9.51
C SER A 251 -4.56 -12.97 8.70
N GLU A 252 -4.77 -11.81 8.06
CA GLU A 252 -6.07 -11.45 7.48
C GLU A 252 -6.03 -11.25 5.95
N VAL A 253 -4.86 -11.39 5.32
CA VAL A 253 -4.72 -11.13 3.88
C VAL A 253 -5.21 -12.33 3.06
N GLY A 254 -6.47 -12.27 2.63
CA GLY A 254 -7.06 -13.26 1.74
C GLY A 254 -6.41 -13.28 0.34
N THR A 255 -6.64 -14.37 -0.40
CA THR A 255 -6.13 -14.56 -1.79
C THR A 255 -6.54 -13.45 -2.75
N SER A 256 -7.69 -12.79 -2.52
CA SER A 256 -8.16 -11.65 -3.32
C SER A 256 -7.17 -10.49 -3.27
N VAL A 257 -6.75 -10.10 -2.06
CA VAL A 257 -5.83 -8.96 -1.83
C VAL A 257 -4.49 -9.18 -2.54
N ALA A 258 -3.96 -10.41 -2.54
CA ALA A 258 -2.74 -10.73 -3.28
C ALA A 258 -2.91 -10.57 -4.80
N THR A 259 -4.01 -11.07 -5.37
CA THR A 259 -4.31 -10.94 -6.81
C THR A 259 -4.39 -9.46 -7.20
N ASN A 260 -4.92 -8.62 -6.32
CA ASN A 260 -5.11 -7.22 -6.64
C ASN A 260 -3.84 -6.39 -6.45
N HIS A 261 -3.00 -6.71 -5.46
CA HIS A 261 -1.62 -6.19 -5.39
C HIS A 261 -0.86 -6.50 -6.67
N LEU A 262 -0.97 -7.74 -7.19
CA LEU A 262 -0.34 -8.12 -8.45
C LEU A 262 -0.82 -7.25 -9.61
N ARG A 263 -2.14 -7.05 -9.76
CA ARG A 263 -2.71 -6.22 -10.84
C ARG A 263 -2.26 -4.76 -10.73
N ALA A 264 -2.32 -4.18 -9.53
CA ALA A 264 -1.84 -2.82 -9.30
C ALA A 264 -0.35 -2.69 -9.67
N MET A 265 0.49 -3.62 -9.20
CA MET A 265 1.92 -3.64 -9.52
C MET A 265 2.21 -3.89 -11.01
N GLN A 266 1.42 -4.70 -11.71
CA GLN A 266 1.54 -4.91 -13.15
C GLN A 266 1.27 -3.61 -13.91
N HIS A 267 0.20 -2.91 -13.57
CA HIS A 267 -0.16 -1.64 -14.21
C HIS A 267 0.87 -0.55 -13.92
N LEU A 268 1.20 -0.37 -12.64
CA LEU A 268 2.19 0.60 -12.17
C LEU A 268 3.59 0.30 -12.68
N GLY A 269 3.96 -0.98 -12.76
CA GLY A 269 5.23 -1.42 -13.30
C GLY A 269 5.37 -1.13 -14.79
N LYS A 270 4.31 -1.30 -15.58
CA LYS A 270 4.28 -0.89 -16.99
C LYS A 270 4.45 0.62 -17.14
N LEU A 271 3.79 1.40 -16.29
CA LEU A 271 3.88 2.85 -16.31
C LEU A 271 5.29 3.34 -15.94
N ALA A 272 5.84 2.83 -14.83
CA ALA A 272 7.20 3.12 -14.40
C ALA A 272 8.24 2.69 -15.45
N ARG A 273 8.02 1.56 -16.14
CA ARG A 273 8.86 1.12 -17.26
C ARG A 273 8.81 2.08 -18.43
N GLY A 274 7.61 2.54 -18.83
CA GLY A 274 7.47 3.52 -19.92
C GLY A 274 8.14 4.86 -19.61
N ILE A 275 8.17 5.26 -18.34
CA ILE A 275 8.92 6.44 -17.87
C ILE A 275 10.42 6.17 -17.87
N ALA A 276 10.81 4.98 -17.41
CA ALA A 276 12.19 4.55 -17.36
C ALA A 276 12.86 4.55 -18.75
N GLU A 277 12.20 3.95 -19.73
CA GLU A 277 12.71 3.81 -21.11
C GLU A 277 12.94 5.16 -21.80
N LYS A 278 12.18 6.19 -21.41
CA LYS A 278 12.26 7.52 -22.01
C LYS A 278 13.37 8.41 -21.45
N ARG A 279 14.19 7.94 -20.48
CA ARG A 279 15.38 8.55 -19.81
C ARG A 279 15.30 10.05 -19.48
N GLU A 280 15.04 10.93 -20.43
CA GLU A 280 14.75 12.36 -20.26
C GLU A 280 13.61 12.61 -19.26
N THR A 281 12.60 11.74 -19.21
CA THR A 281 11.43 11.87 -18.31
C THR A 281 11.72 11.56 -16.84
N LEU A 282 12.80 10.83 -16.53
CA LEU A 282 13.24 10.56 -15.15
C LEU A 282 13.81 11.79 -14.44
N THR A 283 13.86 12.94 -15.11
CA THR A 283 14.30 14.21 -14.50
C THR A 283 13.15 15.07 -13.98
N SER A 284 11.91 14.81 -14.39
CA SER A 284 10.76 15.56 -13.87
C SER A 284 10.37 15.06 -12.47
N ASP A 285 10.15 15.99 -11.52
CA ASP A 285 9.71 15.69 -10.14
C ASP A 285 8.50 14.76 -10.11
N ASN A 286 7.55 15.03 -11.00
CA ASN A 286 6.33 14.27 -11.20
C ASN A 286 6.60 12.79 -11.56
N SER A 287 7.42 12.53 -12.57
CA SER A 287 7.78 11.16 -12.96
C SER A 287 8.59 10.45 -11.88
N LEU A 288 9.45 11.19 -11.17
CA LEU A 288 10.22 10.68 -10.03
C LEU A 288 9.31 10.28 -8.88
N MET A 289 8.34 11.12 -8.49
CA MET A 289 7.36 10.81 -7.46
C MET A 289 6.58 9.53 -7.77
N LEU A 290 6.13 9.38 -9.02
CA LEU A 290 5.44 8.18 -9.45
C LEU A 290 6.34 6.95 -9.33
N VAL A 291 7.56 6.99 -9.88
CA VAL A 291 8.52 5.87 -9.79
C VAL A 291 8.80 5.52 -8.33
N ARG A 292 9.01 6.52 -7.47
CA ARG A 292 9.22 6.31 -6.03
C ARG A 292 8.00 5.69 -5.35
N GLY A 293 6.78 6.12 -5.69
CA GLY A 293 5.56 5.51 -5.16
C GLY A 293 5.42 4.04 -5.57
N VAL A 294 5.75 3.70 -6.83
CA VAL A 294 5.77 2.30 -7.31
C VAL A 294 6.83 1.48 -6.55
N LEU A 295 8.03 2.04 -6.36
CA LEU A 295 9.10 1.38 -5.61
C LEU A 295 8.73 1.21 -4.13
N ALA A 296 8.12 2.21 -3.50
CA ALA A 296 7.68 2.16 -2.11
C ALA A 296 6.59 1.09 -1.91
N LEU A 297 5.60 1.04 -2.80
CA LEU A 297 4.55 0.03 -2.78
C LEU A 297 5.13 -1.37 -2.99
N GLY A 298 5.99 -1.54 -4.01
CA GLY A 298 6.69 -2.79 -4.26
C GLY A 298 7.54 -3.23 -3.07
N ARG A 299 8.29 -2.31 -2.46
CA ARG A 299 9.09 -2.57 -1.26
C ARG A 299 8.22 -3.03 -0.09
N ALA A 300 7.11 -2.36 0.16
CA ALA A 300 6.17 -2.70 1.24
C ALA A 300 5.54 -4.08 1.01
N ILE A 301 5.07 -4.35 -0.21
CA ILE A 301 4.51 -5.66 -0.59
C ILE A 301 5.56 -6.76 -0.43
N MET A 302 6.79 -6.54 -0.90
CA MET A 302 7.86 -7.55 -0.84
C MET A 302 8.46 -7.70 0.57
N ALA A 303 8.29 -6.71 1.45
CA ALA A 303 8.65 -6.82 2.87
C ALA A 303 7.70 -7.74 3.65
N ARG A 304 6.47 -7.95 3.14
CA ARG A 304 5.50 -8.88 3.73
C ARG A 304 5.97 -10.31 3.50
N ASP A 305 6.73 -10.84 4.46
CA ASP A 305 7.22 -12.21 4.45
C ASP A 305 6.76 -13.00 5.69
N ASP A 306 6.18 -14.17 5.49
CA ASP A 306 5.65 -15.10 6.49
C ASP A 306 6.56 -16.34 6.66
N GLN A 307 7.88 -16.11 6.77
CA GLN A 307 8.92 -17.15 6.74
C GLN A 307 9.20 -17.75 5.36
N GLY A 308 9.06 -16.95 4.29
CA GLY A 308 9.43 -17.32 2.93
C GLY A 308 8.27 -17.81 2.04
N ARG A 309 7.02 -17.87 2.53
CA ARG A 309 5.87 -18.30 1.69
C ARG A 309 5.26 -17.11 0.92
N GLY A 310 5.40 -15.91 1.47
CA GLY A 310 4.81 -14.67 1.00
C GLY A 310 3.27 -14.69 0.94
N LEU A 311 2.70 -13.58 0.49
CA LEU A 311 1.32 -13.58 -0.01
C LEU A 311 1.21 -14.55 -1.18
N SER A 312 0.06 -15.20 -1.36
CA SER A 312 -0.15 -16.13 -2.48
C SER A 312 -1.30 -15.70 -3.39
N VAL A 313 -1.05 -15.66 -4.68
CA VAL A 313 -2.03 -15.44 -5.75
C VAL A 313 -2.38 -16.80 -6.36
N HIS A 314 -3.63 -17.24 -6.22
CA HIS A 314 -4.08 -18.52 -6.80
C HIS A 314 -3.16 -19.72 -6.48
N LYS A 315 -2.64 -19.79 -5.24
CA LYS A 315 -1.66 -20.77 -4.73
C LYS A 315 -0.19 -20.58 -5.16
N ALA A 316 0.12 -19.62 -6.03
CA ALA A 316 1.48 -19.24 -6.36
C ALA A 316 1.96 -18.08 -5.46
N PRO A 317 3.23 -18.07 -5.01
CA PRO A 317 3.78 -16.94 -4.26
C PRO A 317 3.68 -15.63 -5.06
N LEU A 318 3.20 -14.55 -4.45
CA LEU A 318 3.06 -13.22 -5.04
C LEU A 318 4.41 -12.71 -5.55
N ALA A 319 5.51 -13.03 -4.86
CA ALA A 319 6.86 -12.69 -5.29
C ALA A 319 7.19 -13.30 -6.67
N GLU A 320 6.78 -14.55 -6.92
CA GLU A 320 6.96 -15.20 -8.22
C GLU A 320 6.03 -14.59 -9.28
N ALA A 321 4.80 -14.25 -8.90
CA ALA A 321 3.88 -13.57 -9.81
C ALA A 321 4.38 -12.16 -10.19
N LEU A 322 4.98 -11.42 -9.26
CA LEU A 322 5.62 -10.13 -9.51
C LEU A 322 6.88 -10.25 -10.35
N LEU A 323 7.67 -11.32 -10.13
CA LEU A 323 8.77 -11.68 -11.02
C LEU A 323 8.27 -11.92 -12.45
N GLN A 324 7.24 -12.76 -12.64
CA GLN A 324 6.64 -13.01 -13.95
C GLN A 324 6.04 -11.76 -14.59
N ALA A 325 5.55 -10.82 -13.77
CA ALA A 325 5.08 -9.51 -14.21
C ALA A 325 6.21 -8.56 -14.65
N GLY A 326 7.48 -8.93 -14.46
CA GLY A 326 8.62 -8.13 -14.87
C GLY A 326 9.06 -7.07 -13.85
N PHE A 327 8.67 -7.21 -12.57
CA PHE A 327 8.99 -6.24 -11.53
C PHE A 327 10.50 -6.24 -11.22
N VAL A 328 11.14 -7.40 -11.13
CA VAL A 328 12.57 -7.52 -10.84
C VAL A 328 13.40 -6.94 -11.99
N GLU A 329 12.98 -7.19 -13.23
CA GLU A 329 13.58 -6.65 -14.44
C GLU A 329 13.47 -5.12 -14.47
N LEU A 330 12.33 -4.57 -14.05
CA LEU A 330 12.16 -3.12 -13.87
C LEU A 330 13.14 -2.57 -12.83
N LEU A 331 13.26 -3.21 -11.66
CA LEU A 331 14.20 -2.78 -10.62
C LEU A 331 15.66 -2.78 -11.13
N LEU A 332 16.07 -3.85 -11.81
CA LEU A 332 17.41 -3.95 -12.40
C LEU A 332 17.63 -2.93 -13.52
N CYS A 333 16.60 -2.61 -14.31
CA CYS A 333 16.65 -1.55 -15.32
C CYS A 333 16.82 -0.17 -14.68
N LEU A 334 16.02 0.14 -13.65
CA LEU A 334 16.13 1.40 -12.91
C LEU A 334 17.51 1.53 -12.25
N LEU A 335 18.06 0.46 -11.66
CA LEU A 335 19.38 0.48 -11.05
C LEU A 335 20.51 0.75 -12.05
N ASP A 336 20.37 0.26 -13.28
CA ASP A 336 21.34 0.50 -14.37
C ASP A 336 21.29 1.94 -14.90
N MET A 337 20.09 2.53 -14.90
CA MET A 337 19.87 3.88 -15.43
C MET A 337 20.18 4.99 -14.43
N VAL A 338 20.11 4.71 -13.13
CA VAL A 338 20.45 5.68 -12.09
C VAL A 338 21.99 5.77 -12.02
N PRO A 339 22.61 6.86 -12.51
CA PRO A 339 24.06 6.94 -12.59
C PRO A 339 24.68 6.86 -11.19
N ALA A 340 25.87 6.26 -11.11
CA ALA A 340 26.69 6.40 -9.91
C ALA A 340 27.03 7.89 -9.72
N PRO A 341 26.94 8.44 -8.49
CA PRO A 341 27.32 9.83 -8.25
C PRO A 341 28.77 10.03 -8.71
N ARG A 342 28.97 10.89 -9.70
CA ARG A 342 30.31 11.28 -10.14
C ARG A 342 30.81 12.36 -9.17
N LYS A 343 31.89 12.05 -8.44
CA LYS A 343 32.54 12.97 -7.49
C LYS A 343 32.96 14.32 -8.10
N ASP A 344 33.07 14.39 -9.43
CA ASP A 344 33.68 15.52 -10.13
C ASP A 344 32.67 16.46 -10.81
N GLN A 345 31.36 16.18 -10.76
CA GLN A 345 30.37 16.88 -11.61
C GLN A 345 29.12 17.42 -10.89
N ALA A 346 28.95 17.22 -9.57
CA ALA A 346 27.83 17.81 -8.86
C ALA A 346 28.27 19.11 -8.15
N PRO A 347 27.81 20.30 -8.58
CA PRO A 347 27.84 21.45 -7.69
C PRO A 347 27.02 21.11 -6.44
N ALA A 348 27.62 21.29 -5.27
CA ALA A 348 27.00 20.99 -4.00
C ALA A 348 25.65 21.72 -3.88
N GLY A 349 24.56 20.96 -3.77
CA GLY A 349 23.22 21.49 -3.44
C GLY A 349 22.14 21.39 -4.51
N GLU A 350 22.36 20.73 -5.65
CA GLU A 350 21.26 20.55 -6.62
C GLU A 350 20.25 19.46 -6.20
N PRO A 351 18.94 19.78 -6.12
CA PRO A 351 17.91 18.81 -5.71
C PRO A 351 17.81 17.59 -6.63
N ALA A 352 18.13 17.73 -7.93
CA ALA A 352 18.12 16.63 -8.90
C ALA A 352 19.11 15.51 -8.56
N ALA A 353 20.28 15.84 -8.00
CA ALA A 353 21.27 14.86 -7.56
C ALA A 353 20.76 14.06 -6.35
N GLN A 354 20.09 14.73 -5.41
CA GLN A 354 19.53 14.09 -4.22
C GLN A 354 18.37 13.14 -4.57
N HIS A 355 17.48 13.54 -5.47
CA HIS A 355 16.36 12.67 -5.91
C HIS A 355 16.85 11.39 -6.58
N THR A 356 17.95 11.46 -7.31
CA THR A 356 18.58 10.30 -7.96
C THR A 356 19.11 9.30 -6.92
N LEU A 357 19.70 9.79 -5.83
CA LEU A 357 20.16 8.96 -4.69
C LEU A 357 19.00 8.30 -3.94
N ASP A 358 17.90 9.02 -3.75
CA ASP A 358 16.69 8.49 -3.12
C ASP A 358 16.11 7.33 -3.94
N VAL A 359 15.95 7.51 -5.26
CA VAL A 359 15.46 6.45 -6.15
C VAL A 359 16.37 5.23 -6.11
N LYS A 360 17.69 5.44 -6.15
CA LYS A 360 18.67 4.34 -6.04
C LYS A 360 18.49 3.54 -4.76
N THR A 361 18.30 4.24 -3.64
CA THR A 361 18.05 3.64 -2.33
C THR A 361 16.75 2.84 -2.33
N ASP A 362 15.67 3.40 -2.88
CA ASP A 362 14.36 2.74 -2.97
C ASP A 362 14.42 1.48 -3.87
N VAL A 363 15.14 1.54 -4.99
CA VAL A 363 15.38 0.39 -5.89
C VAL A 363 16.13 -0.73 -5.16
N LEU A 364 17.22 -0.40 -4.47
CA LEU A 364 18.03 -1.39 -3.74
C LEU A 364 17.24 -2.01 -2.57
N ALA A 365 16.43 -1.21 -1.88
CA ALA A 365 15.57 -1.70 -0.82
C ALA A 365 14.49 -2.67 -1.36
N ALA A 366 13.83 -2.32 -2.47
CA ALA A 366 12.88 -3.19 -3.12
C ALA A 366 13.53 -4.49 -3.62
N LEU A 367 14.75 -4.43 -4.19
CA LEU A 367 15.52 -5.60 -4.61
C LEU A 367 15.88 -6.48 -3.41
N ALA A 368 16.42 -5.90 -2.33
CA ALA A 368 16.81 -6.63 -1.13
C ALA A 368 15.63 -7.40 -0.55
N ASN A 369 14.48 -6.76 -0.40
CA ASN A 369 13.24 -7.41 0.05
C ASN A 369 12.85 -8.53 -0.92
N SER A 370 12.90 -8.28 -2.23
CA SER A 370 12.52 -9.26 -3.25
C SER A 370 13.37 -10.54 -3.22
N LEU A 371 14.63 -10.44 -2.80
CA LEU A 371 15.60 -11.53 -2.75
C LEU A 371 15.51 -12.39 -1.48
N TYR A 372 14.91 -11.86 -0.40
CA TYR A 372 14.89 -12.54 0.90
C TYR A 372 14.09 -13.85 0.82
N ARG A 373 14.78 -14.98 1.03
CA ARG A 373 14.21 -16.35 1.06
C ARG A 373 13.38 -16.74 -0.16
N ARG A 374 13.66 -16.16 -1.33
CA ARG A 374 12.89 -16.35 -2.56
C ARG A 374 13.77 -16.86 -3.70
N LYS A 375 14.02 -18.17 -3.71
CA LYS A 375 14.97 -18.81 -4.63
C LYS A 375 14.72 -18.50 -6.11
N ALA A 376 13.47 -18.51 -6.55
CA ALA A 376 13.11 -18.16 -7.94
C ALA A 376 13.54 -16.74 -8.32
N VAL A 377 13.35 -15.76 -7.42
CA VAL A 377 13.78 -14.37 -7.64
C VAL A 377 15.30 -14.26 -7.62
N GLN A 378 15.97 -14.94 -6.68
CA GLN A 378 17.43 -14.98 -6.62
C GLN A 378 18.03 -15.54 -7.91
N GLU A 379 17.50 -16.66 -8.41
CA GLU A 379 17.94 -17.29 -9.66
C GLU A 379 17.70 -16.39 -10.87
N ALA A 380 16.55 -15.74 -10.97
CA ALA A 380 16.27 -14.79 -12.04
C ALA A 380 17.28 -13.62 -12.08
N VAL A 381 17.68 -13.08 -10.92
CA VAL A 381 18.73 -12.05 -10.86
C VAL A 381 20.08 -12.61 -11.32
N LEU A 382 20.44 -13.84 -10.96
CA LEU A 382 21.66 -14.47 -11.44
C LEU A 382 21.65 -14.70 -12.96
N ASP A 383 20.54 -15.22 -13.47
CA ASP A 383 20.35 -15.55 -14.89
C ASP A 383 20.31 -14.29 -15.76
N SER A 384 19.85 -13.16 -15.22
CA SER A 384 19.92 -11.87 -15.91
C SER A 384 21.35 -11.39 -16.15
N GLY A 385 22.35 -11.96 -15.47
CA GLY A 385 23.74 -11.49 -15.49
C GLY A 385 23.98 -10.15 -14.77
N LYS A 386 22.93 -9.52 -14.23
CA LYS A 386 22.97 -8.17 -13.65
C LYS A 386 23.34 -8.14 -12.16
N LEU A 387 23.76 -9.26 -11.56
CA LEU A 387 24.30 -9.29 -10.18
C LEU A 387 25.41 -8.24 -9.97
N ILE A 388 26.20 -7.92 -11.00
CA ILE A 388 27.22 -6.87 -10.91
C ILE A 388 26.62 -5.53 -10.48
N LEU A 389 25.42 -5.19 -10.94
CA LEU A 389 24.80 -3.89 -10.66
C LEU A 389 24.51 -3.70 -9.17
N ILE A 390 24.27 -4.79 -8.44
CA ILE A 390 24.09 -4.78 -6.98
C ILE A 390 25.45 -4.66 -6.28
N LEU A 391 26.44 -5.45 -6.73
CA LEU A 391 27.77 -5.48 -6.14
C LEU A 391 28.51 -4.15 -6.26
N THR A 392 28.33 -3.41 -7.36
CA THR A 392 28.93 -2.09 -7.53
C THR A 392 28.42 -1.08 -6.48
N GLN A 393 27.24 -1.29 -5.92
CA GLN A 393 26.66 -0.41 -4.89
C GLN A 393 27.13 -0.75 -3.47
N CYS A 394 27.92 -1.82 -3.29
CA CYS A 394 28.45 -2.20 -1.98
C CYS A 394 29.73 -1.42 -1.61
N GLN A 395 30.29 -0.66 -2.55
CA GLN A 395 31.47 0.16 -2.32
C GLN A 395 31.15 1.27 -1.32
N SER A 396 32.16 1.72 -0.58
CA SER A 396 32.02 2.84 0.35
C SER A 396 31.62 4.10 -0.41
N ASP A 397 30.38 4.53 -0.21
CA ASP A 397 29.81 5.75 -0.76
C ASP A 397 29.37 6.62 0.42
N HIS A 398 30.11 7.70 0.68
CA HIS A 398 29.80 8.63 1.78
C HIS A 398 28.57 9.49 1.46
N ASP A 399 28.24 9.64 0.18
CA ASP A 399 27.13 10.48 -0.26
C ASP A 399 25.82 9.68 -0.25
N ALA A 400 25.89 8.35 -0.33
CA ALA A 400 24.74 7.45 -0.34
C ALA A 400 24.87 6.27 0.65
N PRO A 401 25.05 6.51 1.96
CA PRO A 401 25.28 5.44 2.94
C PRO A 401 24.12 4.44 3.00
N MET A 402 22.87 4.92 2.87
CA MET A 402 21.70 4.05 2.92
C MET A 402 21.62 3.11 1.70
N ALA A 403 21.96 3.60 0.50
CA ALA A 403 22.00 2.76 -0.70
C ALA A 403 23.00 1.61 -0.54
N ARG A 404 24.16 1.88 0.06
CA ARG A 404 25.17 0.85 0.35
C ARG A 404 24.65 -0.21 1.31
N GLU A 405 23.99 0.16 2.40
CA GLU A 405 23.45 -0.80 3.36
C GLU A 405 22.38 -1.70 2.72
N TRP A 406 21.49 -1.14 1.88
CA TRP A 406 20.53 -1.94 1.13
C TRP A 406 21.18 -2.86 0.10
N ALA A 407 22.27 -2.41 -0.55
CA ALA A 407 23.03 -3.26 -1.47
C ALA A 407 23.69 -4.44 -0.73
N LEU A 408 24.29 -4.21 0.43
CA LEU A 408 24.86 -5.26 1.27
C LEU A 408 23.79 -6.25 1.72
N LEU A 409 22.61 -5.75 2.12
CA LEU A 409 21.48 -6.60 2.46
C LEU A 409 20.99 -7.41 1.25
N ALA A 410 20.92 -6.82 0.06
CA ALA A 410 20.58 -7.54 -1.17
C ALA A 410 21.59 -8.66 -1.47
N VAL A 411 22.89 -8.41 -1.30
CA VAL A 411 23.94 -9.43 -1.46
C VAL A 411 23.80 -10.55 -0.42
N ARG A 412 23.51 -10.21 0.84
CA ARG A 412 23.21 -11.22 1.87
C ARG A 412 22.00 -12.07 1.45
N ASN A 413 20.91 -11.41 1.06
CA ASN A 413 19.64 -12.07 0.75
C ASN A 413 19.72 -12.93 -0.50
N ILE A 414 20.49 -12.53 -1.53
CA ILE A 414 20.69 -13.39 -2.71
C ILE A 414 21.56 -14.61 -2.41
N CYS A 415 22.46 -14.53 -1.43
CA CYS A 415 23.31 -15.64 -1.01
C CYS A 415 22.62 -16.59 0.00
N GLU A 416 21.62 -16.13 0.75
CA GLU A 416 20.90 -16.93 1.73
C GLU A 416 20.19 -18.10 1.06
N GLY A 417 20.60 -19.33 1.42
CA GLY A 417 20.06 -20.57 0.84
C GLY A 417 20.43 -20.83 -0.63
N ASN A 418 21.35 -20.05 -1.23
CA ASN A 418 21.67 -20.12 -2.65
C ASN A 418 23.17 -20.27 -2.92
N LEU A 419 23.62 -21.52 -3.08
CA LEU A 419 25.03 -21.85 -3.35
C LEU A 419 25.54 -21.24 -4.67
N ARG A 420 24.69 -21.17 -5.70
CA ARG A 420 25.08 -20.60 -6.99
C ARG A 420 25.41 -19.11 -6.86
N ALA A 421 24.62 -18.37 -6.08
CA ALA A 421 24.90 -16.98 -5.75
C ALA A 421 26.21 -16.84 -4.94
N GLN A 422 26.40 -17.67 -3.91
CA GLN A 422 27.61 -17.65 -3.07
C GLN A 422 28.88 -17.85 -3.90
N VAL A 423 28.91 -18.87 -4.77
CA VAL A 423 30.03 -19.14 -5.69
C VAL A 423 30.25 -17.94 -6.62
N ARG A 424 29.18 -17.37 -7.18
CA ARG A 424 29.29 -16.24 -8.12
C ARG A 424 29.87 -14.99 -7.45
N VAL A 425 29.49 -14.71 -6.21
CA VAL A 425 30.04 -13.59 -5.41
C VAL A 425 31.50 -13.88 -5.01
N GLN A 426 31.83 -15.12 -4.63
CA GLN A 426 33.18 -15.50 -4.24
C GLN A 426 34.17 -15.47 -5.42
N MET A 427 33.78 -15.94 -6.61
CA MET A 427 34.61 -15.89 -7.82
C MET A 427 35.00 -14.46 -8.23
N LYS A 428 34.19 -13.45 -7.87
CA LYS A 428 34.55 -12.05 -8.11
C LYS A 428 35.60 -11.50 -7.15
N ARG A 429 35.80 -12.11 -5.98
CA ARG A 429 36.89 -11.71 -5.05
C ARG A 429 38.26 -12.17 -5.54
N SER A 430 38.32 -13.23 -6.35
CA SER A 430 39.57 -13.87 -6.77
C SER A 430 40.13 -13.38 -8.11
N HIS A 431 39.40 -12.58 -8.89
CA HIS A 431 39.88 -12.01 -10.16
C HIS A 431 39.84 -10.48 -10.16
N ARG A 432 41.02 -9.83 -10.27
CA ARG A 432 41.16 -8.37 -10.46
C ARG A 432 40.70 -7.87 -11.84
N ASP A 433 40.43 -8.74 -12.81
CA ASP A 433 40.14 -8.36 -14.20
C ASP A 433 38.81 -8.92 -14.71
N TRP A 434 37.69 -8.30 -14.31
CA TRP A 434 36.35 -8.72 -14.76
C TRP A 434 35.98 -8.20 -16.17
N ASN A 435 36.63 -7.13 -16.64
CA ASN A 435 36.31 -6.52 -17.94
C ASN A 435 36.79 -7.32 -19.17
N GLN A 436 37.69 -8.30 -18.99
CA GLN A 436 38.19 -9.11 -20.12
C GLN A 436 37.36 -10.36 -20.42
N CYS A 437 36.63 -10.91 -19.43
CA CYS A 437 35.89 -12.17 -19.64
C CYS A 437 34.56 -12.01 -20.40
N HIS A 438 33.95 -10.82 -20.43
CA HIS A 438 32.67 -10.65 -21.13
C HIS A 438 32.79 -10.67 -22.65
N VAL A 439 33.98 -10.40 -23.20
CA VAL A 439 34.26 -10.38 -24.64
C VAL A 439 34.50 -11.80 -25.20
N ALA A 440 34.76 -12.80 -24.36
CA ALA A 440 35.28 -14.10 -24.83
C ALA A 440 34.25 -15.24 -24.94
N GLY A 441 32.99 -15.09 -24.48
CA GLY A 441 31.97 -16.15 -24.65
C GLY A 441 32.31 -17.54 -24.06
N LEU A 442 33.32 -17.64 -23.17
CA LEU A 442 33.80 -18.89 -22.61
C LEU A 442 33.17 -19.15 -21.24
N TYR A 443 32.09 -19.93 -21.21
CA TYR A 443 31.77 -20.76 -20.05
C TYR A 443 31.49 -22.19 -20.55
N PRO A 444 32.28 -23.21 -20.17
CA PRO A 444 31.89 -24.59 -20.38
C PRO A 444 30.84 -24.99 -19.35
N ALA A 445 29.84 -25.75 -19.79
CA ALA A 445 28.88 -26.42 -18.93
C ALA A 445 29.61 -27.31 -17.91
N TYR A 446 29.24 -27.19 -16.63
CA TYR A 446 29.75 -28.05 -15.56
C TYR A 446 29.29 -29.50 -15.79
N ALA A 447 30.22 -30.39 -16.10
CA ALA A 447 30.07 -31.83 -15.90
C ALA A 447 30.51 -32.17 -14.46
N PRO A 448 29.75 -32.98 -13.70
CA PRO A 448 30.14 -33.34 -12.34
C PRO A 448 31.32 -34.31 -12.37
N CYS A 449 32.34 -34.03 -11.55
CA CYS A 449 33.52 -34.87 -11.36
C CYS A 449 33.11 -36.25 -10.84
N GLN A 450 33.30 -37.29 -11.65
CA GLN A 450 33.23 -38.69 -11.24
C GLN A 450 34.65 -39.17 -10.89
N HIS A 451 35.15 -38.89 -9.68
CA HIS A 451 36.15 -39.72 -9.01
C HIS A 451 36.24 -39.35 -7.52
N PRO A 452 36.34 -40.34 -6.60
CA PRO A 452 36.43 -40.07 -5.17
C PRO A 452 37.85 -39.62 -4.80
N CYS A 453 37.97 -38.42 -4.23
CA CYS A 453 39.22 -37.99 -3.60
C CYS A 453 39.28 -38.61 -2.19
N ASP A 454 40.04 -39.69 -2.06
CA ASP A 454 40.53 -40.19 -0.78
C ASP A 454 41.60 -39.25 -0.25
N LEU A 455 41.33 -38.61 0.88
CA LEU A 455 42.31 -37.93 1.71
C LEU A 455 42.62 -38.83 2.90
N SER A 456 43.68 -39.62 2.80
CA SER A 456 44.36 -40.15 3.98
C SER A 456 45.88 -40.06 3.85
N ALA A 457 46.46 -39.65 4.97
CA ALA A 457 47.85 -39.42 5.33
C ALA A 457 48.96 -40.20 4.58
N GLU A 458 50.11 -39.54 4.36
CA GLU A 458 51.32 -39.84 5.13
C GLU A 458 52.45 -38.81 4.92
N ARG A 459 53.01 -38.34 6.04
CA ARG A 459 54.32 -37.68 6.13
C ARG A 459 55.35 -38.73 6.54
N ARG A 460 56.47 -38.77 5.81
CA ARG A 460 57.86 -39.19 6.15
C ARG A 460 58.53 -39.36 4.77
N GLY A 461 59.49 -38.56 4.32
CA GLY A 461 60.72 -38.10 4.94
C GLY A 461 61.86 -38.88 4.29
N GLU A 462 62.67 -38.26 3.42
CA GLU A 462 64.06 -38.64 3.18
C GLU A 462 64.80 -37.63 2.28
N LEU A 463 66.05 -37.34 2.69
CA LEU A 463 67.06 -36.57 1.99
C LEU A 463 67.61 -37.36 0.81
N GLU A 464 67.96 -36.70 -0.29
CA GLU A 464 69.17 -37.03 -1.05
C GLU A 464 69.67 -35.88 -1.94
N LYS A 465 70.98 -35.92 -2.25
CA LYS A 465 71.86 -34.82 -2.63
C LYS A 465 72.05 -34.65 -4.15
N GLY A 466 71.92 -33.40 -4.63
CA GLY A 466 72.74 -32.72 -5.67
C GLY A 466 72.62 -33.15 -7.15
N PRO A 467 73.29 -32.46 -8.12
CA PRO A 467 74.01 -31.19 -8.02
C PRO A 467 73.64 -30.12 -9.10
N GLY A 468 73.74 -28.84 -8.69
CA GLY A 468 74.50 -27.79 -9.38
C GLY A 468 74.11 -27.34 -10.81
N ILE A 469 73.38 -26.22 -10.90
CA ILE A 469 73.56 -25.25 -12.00
C ILE A 469 73.58 -23.83 -11.42
N ARG A 470 74.73 -23.15 -11.57
CA ARG A 470 74.91 -21.70 -11.34
C ARG A 470 74.28 -20.92 -12.49
N ARG A 471 73.58 -19.81 -12.18
CA ARG A 471 73.67 -18.55 -12.96
C ARG A 471 73.07 -17.35 -12.20
N VAL A 472 73.99 -16.51 -11.71
CA VAL A 472 74.04 -15.04 -11.75
C VAL A 472 72.73 -14.26 -11.58
N TYR A 473 72.60 -13.58 -10.43
CA TYR A 473 71.75 -12.41 -10.21
C TYR A 473 72.47 -11.14 -10.70
N PRO A 474 71.74 -10.10 -11.16
CA PRO A 474 72.14 -8.73 -10.95
C PRO A 474 71.39 -8.14 -9.75
N SER A 475 72.14 -7.56 -8.81
CA SER A 475 71.62 -6.73 -7.72
C SER A 475 71.08 -5.39 -8.24
N PRO A 476 70.08 -4.78 -7.58
CA PRO A 476 69.51 -3.50 -7.96
C PRO A 476 70.32 -2.33 -7.40
N GLY A 477 70.47 -1.28 -8.22
CA GLY A 477 70.99 0.02 -7.82
C GLY A 477 69.94 0.86 -7.07
N ARG A 478 70.42 1.67 -6.12
CA ARG A 478 69.66 2.63 -5.29
C ARG A 478 69.03 3.76 -6.12
N ARG A 479 67.77 4.10 -5.82
CA ARG A 479 67.15 5.46 -5.89
C ARG A 479 66.05 5.50 -4.82
N SER A 480 66.30 6.14 -3.68
CA SER A 480 65.93 7.52 -3.32
C SER A 480 64.43 7.72 -3.05
N ASP A 481 64.17 8.10 -1.80
CA ASP A 481 62.95 8.55 -1.15
C ASP A 481 61.82 9.12 -2.04
N CYS A 482 60.64 8.50 -1.93
CA CYS A 482 59.35 9.15 -2.09
C CYS A 482 58.41 8.58 -1.01
N GLN A 483 58.05 9.39 -0.02
CA GLN A 483 56.94 9.09 0.89
C GLN A 483 55.65 8.95 0.06
N ARG A 484 54.98 7.79 0.16
CA ARG A 484 53.61 7.61 -0.33
C ARG A 484 52.62 7.76 0.84
N PRO A 485 51.49 8.45 0.66
CA PRO A 485 50.40 8.47 1.63
C PRO A 485 49.74 7.09 1.68
N GLY A 486 49.32 6.66 2.88
CA GLY A 486 48.69 5.36 3.12
C GLY A 486 47.52 5.11 2.18
N THR A 487 47.51 3.94 1.54
CA THR A 487 46.47 3.55 0.59
C THR A 487 45.21 3.10 1.33
N TRP A 488 44.05 3.45 0.76
CA TRP A 488 42.69 3.15 1.24
C TRP A 488 42.35 1.64 1.35
N GLU A 489 43.29 0.76 1.00
CA GLU A 489 43.10 -0.70 0.90
C GLU A 489 42.95 -1.38 2.27
N GLU A 490 43.55 -0.83 3.33
CA GLU A 490 43.45 -1.40 4.69
C GLU A 490 42.04 -1.28 5.31
N SER A 491 41.22 -0.32 4.85
CA SER A 491 39.87 -0.10 5.38
C SER A 491 38.82 -1.07 4.82
N LEU A 492 39.06 -1.62 3.62
CA LEU A 492 38.15 -2.53 2.90
C LEU A 492 38.29 -3.97 3.41
N GLU A 493 39.51 -4.39 3.72
CA GLU A 493 39.80 -5.68 4.36
C GLU A 493 39.20 -5.74 5.77
N GLY A 494 39.32 -4.68 6.57
CA GLY A 494 38.88 -4.64 7.96
C GLY A 494 37.36 -4.74 8.18
N SER A 495 36.53 -4.29 7.23
CA SER A 495 35.06 -4.27 7.38
C SER A 495 34.38 -5.56 6.91
N LEU A 496 34.91 -6.21 5.85
CA LEU A 496 34.36 -7.47 5.34
C LEU A 496 34.83 -8.70 6.13
N LEU A 497 36.03 -8.66 6.73
CA LEU A 497 36.54 -9.72 7.60
C LEU A 497 35.70 -9.89 8.88
N LYS A 498 35.04 -8.83 9.36
CA LYS A 498 34.20 -8.86 10.57
C LYS A 498 32.81 -9.48 10.37
N LEU A 499 32.29 -9.48 9.14
CA LEU A 499 30.92 -9.95 8.84
C LEU A 499 30.84 -11.44 8.45
N LEU A 500 31.95 -12.05 8.02
CA LEU A 500 31.95 -13.43 7.51
C LEU A 500 31.64 -14.53 8.55
N PRO A 501 32.12 -14.46 9.82
CA PRO A 501 31.78 -15.46 10.83
C PRO A 501 30.29 -15.48 11.22
N ALA A 502 29.54 -14.41 10.94
CA ALA A 502 28.11 -14.30 11.22
C ALA A 502 27.20 -14.81 10.08
N LEU A 503 27.77 -15.10 8.89
CA LEU A 503 27.04 -15.54 7.70
C LEU A 503 27.08 -17.06 7.46
N LEU A 504 27.81 -17.80 8.29
CA LEU A 504 27.89 -19.26 8.25
C LEU A 504 27.17 -19.84 9.47
N PRO A 505 26.24 -20.80 9.34
CA PRO A 505 25.69 -21.49 10.49
C PRO A 505 26.78 -22.35 11.16
N PRO A 506 26.78 -22.49 12.51
CA PRO A 506 27.73 -23.37 13.17
C PRO A 506 27.48 -24.81 12.75
N ALA A 507 28.54 -25.51 12.36
CA ALA A 507 28.50 -26.94 12.09
C ALA A 507 28.10 -27.68 13.38
N THR A 508 26.93 -28.32 13.37
CA THR A 508 26.48 -29.21 14.44
C THR A 508 27.25 -30.53 14.36
N ALA A 509 28.36 -30.59 15.08
CA ALA A 509 29.06 -31.83 15.38
C ALA A 509 28.72 -32.30 16.81
N GLY A 510 27.96 -33.40 16.90
CA GLY A 510 28.05 -34.41 17.96
C GLY A 510 27.32 -34.16 19.28
N SER A 511 26.21 -34.86 19.50
CA SER A 511 26.17 -36.03 20.42
C SER A 511 24.76 -36.61 20.50
N LEU A 512 24.54 -37.72 19.80
CA LEU A 512 23.45 -38.66 20.05
C LEU A 512 23.70 -39.34 21.42
N GLN A 513 22.86 -39.06 22.40
CA GLN A 513 22.56 -40.00 23.47
C GLN A 513 21.06 -40.33 23.41
N LEU A 514 20.78 -41.54 22.93
CA LEU A 514 19.47 -42.17 23.01
C LEU A 514 19.19 -42.54 24.48
N ASN A 515 18.03 -42.12 25.00
CA ASN A 515 17.44 -42.72 26.19
C ASN A 515 15.98 -43.11 25.87
N PRO A 516 15.62 -44.42 25.90
CA PRO A 516 14.33 -44.89 25.44
C PRO A 516 13.33 -44.97 26.60
N ALA A 517 12.51 -43.94 26.80
CA ALA A 517 11.27 -44.05 27.57
C ALA A 517 10.42 -42.79 27.41
N ARG A 518 9.39 -42.87 26.55
CA ARG A 518 8.10 -42.12 26.55
C ARG A 518 7.64 -41.89 25.10
N LEU A 519 7.09 -42.96 24.54
CA LEU A 519 6.29 -42.95 23.32
C LEU A 519 5.02 -43.73 23.63
N GLN A 520 4.03 -43.05 24.21
CA GLN A 520 2.63 -43.46 24.26
C GLN A 520 1.81 -42.25 24.71
N CYS A 521 0.68 -42.02 24.04
CA CYS A 521 -0.22 -40.86 24.10
C CYS A 521 0.27 -39.61 23.35
N ASP A 522 -0.05 -39.53 22.04
CA ASP A 522 -0.90 -38.45 21.50
C ASP A 522 -1.07 -38.57 19.97
N VAL A 523 -1.64 -39.71 19.51
CA VAL A 523 -2.12 -39.90 18.12
C VAL A 523 -3.59 -40.36 18.11
N ALA A 524 -4.37 -39.92 19.09
CA ALA A 524 -5.78 -40.29 19.19
C ALA A 524 -6.65 -39.10 19.65
N ARG A 525 -6.71 -38.03 18.85
CA ARG A 525 -7.72 -36.98 19.07
C ARG A 525 -8.24 -36.21 17.85
N GLU A 526 -8.00 -36.71 16.63
CA GLU A 526 -8.42 -36.00 15.41
C GLU A 526 -9.22 -36.82 14.40
N SER A 527 -9.79 -37.97 14.81
CA SER A 527 -10.61 -38.82 13.91
C SER A 527 -12.05 -39.06 14.39
N ALA A 528 -12.64 -38.16 15.16
CA ALA A 528 -14.01 -38.29 15.64
C ALA A 528 -14.80 -36.96 15.67
N ARG A 529 -14.83 -36.21 14.56
CA ARG A 529 -15.80 -35.13 14.33
C ARG A 529 -16.17 -35.00 12.85
N SER A 530 -16.67 -36.07 12.24
CA SER A 530 -17.28 -36.00 10.91
C SER A 530 -18.27 -37.13 10.66
N SER A 531 -19.31 -37.26 11.48
CA SER A 531 -20.52 -38.01 11.14
C SER A 531 -21.57 -37.83 12.23
N VAL A 532 -22.85 -37.84 11.85
CA VAL A 532 -24.06 -37.87 12.72
C VAL A 532 -24.66 -36.50 13.11
N ARG A 533 -25.46 -35.92 12.20
CA ARG A 533 -26.92 -35.75 12.40
C ARG A 533 -27.56 -34.92 11.27
N ARG A 534 -28.23 -35.63 10.35
CA ARG A 534 -29.45 -35.16 9.70
C ARG A 534 -30.60 -36.05 10.19
N SER A 535 -31.76 -35.42 10.38
CA SER A 535 -33.12 -35.97 10.42
C SER A 535 -33.74 -36.42 11.75
N ARG A 536 -35.04 -36.06 11.86
CA ARG A 536 -36.06 -36.21 12.92
C ARG A 536 -36.06 -35.09 13.98
N GLY A 537 -37.13 -34.36 14.23
CA GLY A 537 -38.51 -34.44 13.74
C GLY A 537 -39.40 -33.50 14.56
N ILE A 538 -40.52 -33.14 13.95
CA ILE A 538 -41.72 -32.46 14.45
C ILE A 538 -42.03 -32.72 15.94
N CYS A 539 -42.21 -31.64 16.69
CA CYS A 539 -43.36 -31.35 17.57
C CYS A 539 -43.33 -29.85 17.90
#